data_AF-A0A7V6BXQ0-F1
#
_entry.id   AF-A0A7V6BXQ0-F1
#
_cell.length_a   1.000
_cell.length_b   1.000
_cell.length_c   1.000
_cell.angle_alpha   90.00
_cell.angle_beta   90.00
_cell.angle_gamma   90.00
#
_symmetry.space_group_name_H-M   'P 1'
#
loop_
_entity.id
_entity.type
_entity.pdbx_description
1 polymer ?
#
loop_
_entity_poly.entity_id
_entity_poly.type
_entity_poly.pdbx_seq_one_letter_code
_entity_poly.pdbx_strand_id
1 'polypeptide(L)'
;MLGSSNITETKKMENDVHEIFRLAAKYFYRKYKKNIGSQAQIAKKLGITPSYVSAIMSGSKTASLELQNQIAAVLYGPYEEFLMIGRRIKNNLDPELKEKFDTDDGVEKLIARLTHYVMDHQRIERELVETKNFYEDIVQNLQSGVLVMDKDDRIYFANRFINVIMGVTPEKLLGVNVLIVHDQFPTMEYGEFLKTYVKTKKSMKPFFYENIRVVTPVGQEAYLDGWLIPHIKNGAYNGMTCTIRDATRSHDLSKLLKLSLDHIPYAISITKQFEAKNYGGTYFTNKKMRQLFDQENTEQAGMTIEEFLAKCEQSIVNKDEWRLFLLDCYTADQRDSLEIQHVNGRQYRWICENLLDRDGKSWGRITEVREMNESRSNKSREKTAASR
;
A
#
# COMPACT_ATOMS: atom_id res chain seq x y z
N MET A 1 -19.61 12.49 39.42
CA MET A 1 -18.55 12.38 40.45
C MET A 1 -18.20 10.94 40.85
N LEU A 2 -18.89 9.91 40.34
CA LEU A 2 -18.61 8.49 40.69
C LEU A 2 -17.51 7.82 39.84
N GLY A 3 -17.17 8.35 38.66
CA GLY A 3 -16.16 7.75 37.77
C GLY A 3 -14.69 8.06 38.12
N SER A 4 -14.42 9.20 38.77
CA SER A 4 -13.05 9.60 39.17
C SER A 4 -12.54 8.85 40.41
N SER A 5 -13.44 8.42 41.30
CA SER A 5 -13.09 7.67 42.51
C SER A 5 -12.60 6.25 42.16
N ASN A 6 -13.32 5.53 41.30
CA ASN A 6 -12.99 4.16 40.90
C ASN A 6 -11.68 4.06 40.12
N ILE A 7 -11.38 5.02 39.23
CA ILE A 7 -10.11 5.05 38.48
C ILE A 7 -8.92 5.28 39.42
N THR A 8 -9.12 6.07 40.48
CA THR A 8 -8.07 6.38 41.46
C THR A 8 -7.79 5.18 42.37
N GLU A 9 -8.83 4.48 42.82
CA GLU A 9 -8.69 3.24 43.59
C GLU A 9 -8.07 2.10 42.77
N THR A 10 -8.41 2.01 41.49
CA THR A 10 -7.86 1.01 40.56
C THR A 10 -6.38 1.23 40.31
N LYS A 11 -5.95 2.46 40.01
CA LYS A 11 -4.52 2.81 39.87
C LYS A 11 -3.75 2.58 41.17
N LYS A 12 -4.40 2.80 42.32
CA LYS A 12 -3.81 2.54 43.63
C LYS A 12 -3.59 1.05 43.84
N MET A 13 -4.57 0.19 43.51
CA MET A 13 -4.43 -1.28 43.56
C MET A 13 -3.35 -1.80 42.60
N GLU A 14 -3.31 -1.30 41.37
CA GLU A 14 -2.33 -1.73 40.36
C GLU A 14 -0.89 -1.40 40.79
N ASN A 15 -0.67 -0.18 41.32
CA ASN A 15 0.59 0.21 41.93
C ASN A 15 0.94 -0.66 43.15
N ASP A 16 -0.06 -1.02 43.94
CA ASP A 16 0.11 -1.86 45.12
C ASP A 16 0.68 -3.24 44.77
N VAL A 17 0.17 -3.84 43.70
CA VAL A 17 0.57 -5.17 43.24
C VAL A 17 1.91 -5.17 42.55
N HIS A 18 2.21 -4.13 41.75
CA HIS A 18 3.55 -3.98 41.18
C HIS A 18 4.62 -3.78 42.27
N GLU A 19 4.27 -3.08 43.35
CA GLU A 19 5.14 -2.97 44.51
C GLU A 19 5.32 -4.31 45.21
N ILE A 20 4.25 -5.07 45.44
CA ILE A 20 4.28 -6.43 46.01
C ILE A 20 5.20 -7.34 45.17
N PHE A 21 5.00 -7.36 43.85
CA PHE A 21 5.83 -8.16 42.94
C PHE A 21 7.30 -7.76 43.02
N ARG A 22 7.60 -6.46 43.02
CA ARG A 22 8.96 -5.94 43.15
C ARG A 22 9.62 -6.35 44.46
N LEU A 23 8.87 -6.29 45.57
CA LEU A 23 9.37 -6.68 46.90
C LEU A 23 9.70 -8.19 46.93
N ALA A 24 8.79 -9.03 46.43
CA ALA A 24 9.02 -10.46 46.29
C ALA A 24 10.24 -10.76 45.40
N ALA A 25 10.35 -10.11 44.23
CA ALA A 25 11.44 -10.32 43.31
C ALA A 25 12.79 -9.94 43.92
N LYS A 26 12.88 -8.79 44.59
CA LYS A 26 14.09 -8.38 45.32
C LYS A 26 14.47 -9.37 46.41
N TYR A 27 13.50 -9.87 47.17
CA TYR A 27 13.72 -10.85 48.23
C TYR A 27 14.27 -12.16 47.68
N PHE A 28 13.57 -12.79 46.74
CA PHE A 28 13.98 -14.09 46.17
C PHE A 28 15.28 -14.01 45.38
N TYR A 29 15.50 -12.93 44.63
CA TYR A 29 16.77 -12.74 43.92
C TYR A 29 17.95 -12.60 44.88
N ARG A 30 17.79 -11.94 46.04
CA ARG A 30 18.84 -11.86 47.06
C ARG A 30 19.07 -13.22 47.73
N LYS A 31 18.00 -13.89 48.12
CA LYS A 31 18.03 -15.17 48.86
C LYS A 31 18.66 -16.30 48.04
N TYR A 32 18.29 -16.41 46.77
CA TYR A 32 18.69 -17.52 45.90
C TYR A 32 19.68 -17.10 44.81
N LYS A 33 20.34 -15.94 44.97
CA LYS A 33 21.29 -15.37 43.99
C LYS A 33 22.35 -16.36 43.50
N LYS A 34 22.88 -17.18 44.40
CA LYS A 34 23.93 -18.18 44.10
C LYS A 34 23.42 -19.32 43.20
N ASN A 35 22.13 -19.65 43.27
CA ASN A 35 21.54 -20.77 42.53
C ASN A 35 20.89 -20.32 41.21
N ILE A 36 20.32 -19.11 41.17
CA ILE A 36 19.57 -18.61 40.00
C ILE A 36 20.51 -17.99 38.94
N GLY A 37 21.63 -17.41 39.37
CA GLY A 37 22.61 -16.76 38.49
C GLY A 37 22.44 -15.25 38.38
N SER A 38 23.23 -14.62 37.51
CA SER A 38 23.21 -13.18 37.27
C SER A 38 21.94 -12.73 36.55
N GLN A 39 21.58 -11.45 36.64
CA GLN A 39 20.44 -10.90 35.90
C GLN A 39 20.58 -11.11 34.38
N ALA A 40 21.81 -11.17 33.86
CA ALA A 40 22.06 -11.49 32.45
C ALA A 40 21.74 -12.95 32.10
N GLN A 41 21.98 -13.89 33.02
CA GLN A 41 21.60 -15.30 32.84
C GLN A 41 20.08 -15.49 32.92
N ILE A 42 19.40 -14.76 33.81
CA ILE A 42 17.93 -14.73 33.89
C ILE A 42 17.35 -14.16 32.59
N ALA A 43 17.88 -13.04 32.12
CA ALA A 43 17.45 -12.40 30.87
C ALA A 43 17.57 -13.35 29.66
N LYS A 44 18.68 -14.10 29.59
CA LYS A 44 18.90 -15.12 28.55
C LYS A 44 17.87 -16.25 28.60
N LYS A 45 17.49 -16.73 29.79
CA LYS A 45 16.45 -17.77 29.96
C LYS A 45 15.05 -17.28 29.55
N LEU A 46 14.79 -15.98 29.71
CA LEU A 46 13.51 -15.34 29.45
C LEU A 46 13.41 -14.73 28.04
N GLY A 47 14.47 -14.78 27.24
CA GLY A 47 14.49 -14.19 25.89
C GLY A 47 14.37 -12.65 25.88
N ILE A 48 14.75 -11.97 26.97
CA ILE A 48 14.67 -10.51 27.12
C ILE A 48 16.04 -9.90 27.41
N THR A 49 16.14 -8.57 27.41
CA THR A 49 17.42 -7.88 27.65
C THR A 49 17.75 -7.80 29.15
N PRO A 50 19.04 -7.88 29.55
CA PRO A 50 19.45 -7.73 30.94
C PRO A 50 19.06 -6.38 31.56
N SER A 51 19.08 -5.31 30.75
CA SER A 51 18.65 -3.97 31.18
C SER A 51 17.15 -3.95 31.51
N TYR A 52 16.32 -4.70 30.78
CA TYR A 52 14.90 -4.81 31.04
C TYR A 52 14.61 -5.57 32.33
N VAL A 53 15.31 -6.69 32.60
CA VAL A 53 15.23 -7.40 33.89
C VAL A 53 15.58 -6.47 35.06
N SER A 54 16.67 -5.70 34.92
CA SER A 54 17.08 -4.76 35.97
C SER A 54 16.05 -3.64 36.20
N ALA A 55 15.42 -3.16 35.12
CA ALA A 55 14.37 -2.15 35.19
C ALA A 55 13.12 -2.66 35.93
N ILE A 56 12.74 -3.91 35.70
CA ILE A 56 11.62 -4.58 36.41
C ILE A 56 11.95 -4.76 37.89
N MET A 57 13.15 -5.25 38.20
CA MET A 57 13.60 -5.50 39.59
C MET A 57 13.76 -4.21 40.40
N SER A 58 14.12 -3.10 39.75
CA SER A 58 14.21 -1.78 40.38
C SER A 58 12.85 -1.10 40.51
N GLY A 59 11.86 -1.49 39.70
CA GLY A 59 10.52 -0.88 39.64
C GLY A 59 10.43 0.32 38.70
N SER A 60 11.43 0.53 37.84
CA SER A 60 11.42 1.61 36.83
C SER A 60 10.61 1.24 35.58
N LYS A 61 10.33 -0.05 35.38
CA LYS A 61 9.40 -0.56 34.37
C LYS A 61 8.51 -1.66 34.97
N THR A 62 7.27 -1.74 34.50
CA THR A 62 6.35 -2.83 34.79
C THR A 62 6.40 -3.83 33.65
N ALA A 63 6.55 -5.12 33.99
CA ALA A 63 6.52 -6.21 33.01
C ALA A 63 5.09 -6.65 32.71
N SER A 64 4.86 -7.27 31.54
CA SER A 64 3.61 -7.99 31.28
C SER A 64 3.43 -9.11 32.31
N LEU A 65 2.19 -9.49 32.58
CA LEU A 65 1.89 -10.54 33.54
C LEU A 65 2.56 -11.87 33.16
N GLU A 66 2.54 -12.26 31.88
CA GLU A 66 3.22 -13.47 31.41
C GLU A 66 4.70 -13.46 31.77
N LEU A 67 5.35 -12.31 31.57
CA LEU A 67 6.74 -12.14 31.93
C LEU A 67 6.95 -12.10 33.45
N GLN A 68 6.04 -11.51 34.23
CA GLN A 68 6.07 -11.56 35.70
C GLN A 68 5.92 -13.00 36.21
N ASN A 69 5.03 -13.80 35.61
CA ASN A 69 4.87 -15.23 35.88
C ASN A 69 6.14 -16.01 35.57
N GLN A 70 6.75 -15.77 34.42
CA GLN A 70 8.01 -16.41 34.05
C GLN A 70 9.16 -16.00 34.98
N ILE A 71 9.25 -14.72 35.36
CA ILE A 71 10.23 -14.24 36.34
C ILE A 71 10.01 -14.92 37.69
N ALA A 72 8.77 -15.00 38.17
CA ALA A 72 8.45 -15.66 39.44
C ALA A 72 8.80 -17.16 39.40
N ALA A 73 8.49 -17.85 38.30
CA ALA A 73 8.85 -19.25 38.10
C ALA A 73 10.37 -19.48 38.09
N VAL A 74 11.14 -18.54 37.51
CA VAL A 74 12.61 -18.60 37.51
C VAL A 74 13.20 -18.26 38.89
N LEU A 75 12.59 -17.34 39.62
CA LEU A 75 13.11 -16.87 40.91
C LEU A 75 12.70 -17.74 42.10
N TYR A 76 11.54 -18.40 42.04
CA TYR A 76 10.99 -19.15 43.17
C TYR A 76 10.06 -20.28 42.74
N GLY A 77 8.95 -19.99 42.06
CA GLY A 77 7.86 -20.96 41.90
C GLY A 77 6.53 -20.32 41.49
N PRO A 78 5.37 -20.90 41.87
CA PRO A 78 4.05 -20.41 41.49
C PRO A 78 3.88 -18.92 41.80
N TYR A 79 3.32 -18.18 40.85
CA TYR A 79 3.20 -16.72 40.95
C TYR A 79 2.36 -16.26 42.14
N GLU A 80 1.36 -17.05 42.54
CA GLU A 80 0.53 -16.75 43.71
C GLU A 80 1.36 -16.76 45.00
N GLU A 81 2.16 -17.81 45.21
CA GLU A 81 3.08 -17.89 46.36
C GLU A 81 4.13 -16.78 46.33
N PHE A 82 4.60 -16.45 45.14
CA PHE A 82 5.53 -15.34 44.94
C PHE A 82 4.95 -14.01 45.41
N LEU A 83 3.71 -13.68 45.02
CA LEU A 83 3.04 -12.45 45.45
C LEU A 83 2.66 -12.46 46.93
N MET A 84 2.30 -13.61 47.50
CA MET A 84 2.03 -13.72 48.95
C MET A 84 3.23 -13.26 49.79
N ILE A 85 4.44 -13.69 49.41
CA ILE A 85 5.66 -13.25 50.09
C ILE A 85 5.90 -11.75 49.92
N GLY A 86 5.64 -11.21 48.73
CA GLY A 86 5.70 -9.76 48.50
C GLY A 86 4.74 -8.96 49.39
N ARG A 87 3.53 -9.48 49.63
CA ARG A 87 2.52 -8.86 50.50
C ARG A 87 2.97 -8.85 51.95
N ARG A 88 3.54 -9.97 52.43
CA ARG A 88 4.11 -10.06 53.77
C ARG A 88 5.19 -9.00 53.98
N ILE A 89 6.14 -8.90 53.05
CA ILE A 89 7.21 -7.89 53.10
C ILE A 89 6.62 -6.47 53.14
N LYS A 90 5.63 -6.20 52.28
CA LYS A 90 4.97 -4.88 52.22
C LYS A 90 4.30 -4.50 53.55
N ASN A 91 3.71 -5.47 54.23
CA ASN A 91 3.04 -5.30 55.51
C ASN A 91 3.97 -5.46 56.73
N ASN A 92 5.29 -5.47 56.53
CA ASN A 92 6.30 -5.69 57.57
C ASN A 92 6.17 -7.02 58.32
N LEU A 93 5.61 -8.04 57.68
CA LEU A 93 5.54 -9.41 58.18
C LEU A 93 6.78 -10.21 57.74
N ASP A 94 7.19 -11.17 58.57
CA ASP A 94 8.31 -12.07 58.26
C ASP A 94 8.02 -12.89 56.98
N PRO A 95 8.86 -12.81 55.93
CA PRO A 95 8.74 -13.60 54.70
C PRO A 95 8.79 -15.11 54.92
N GLU A 96 9.36 -15.58 56.04
CA GLU A 96 9.50 -16.99 56.37
C GLU A 96 8.53 -17.46 57.46
N LEU A 97 7.55 -16.63 57.85
CA LEU A 97 6.47 -17.03 58.76
C LEU A 97 5.82 -18.33 58.28
N LYS A 98 6.15 -19.43 58.96
CA LYS A 98 5.48 -20.73 58.88
C LYS A 98 4.34 -20.72 59.89
N GLU A 99 3.20 -20.20 59.47
CA GLU A 99 2.00 -20.26 60.32
C GLU A 99 1.48 -21.70 60.40
N LYS A 100 0.96 -22.08 61.58
CA LYS A 100 0.13 -23.27 61.73
C LYS A 100 -1.16 -23.02 60.96
N PHE A 101 -1.45 -23.93 60.03
CA PHE A 101 -2.55 -23.84 59.08
C PHE A 101 -3.90 -23.93 59.80
N ASP A 102 -4.65 -22.82 59.83
CA ASP A 102 -6.09 -22.82 60.11
C ASP A 102 -6.83 -21.85 59.16
N THR A 103 -7.70 -22.44 58.33
CA THR A 103 -8.88 -21.92 57.61
C THR A 103 -8.92 -20.57 56.86
N ASP A 104 -7.88 -19.72 56.84
CA ASP A 104 -7.91 -18.43 56.08
C ASP A 104 -7.26 -18.47 54.68
N ASP A 105 -6.79 -19.66 54.25
CA ASP A 105 -6.13 -19.92 52.96
C ASP A 105 -7.03 -19.62 51.73
N GLY A 106 -8.36 -19.61 51.90
CA GLY A 106 -9.30 -19.35 50.83
C GLY A 106 -9.39 -17.87 50.42
N VAL A 107 -9.32 -16.95 51.39
CA VAL A 107 -9.56 -15.52 51.15
C VAL A 107 -8.35 -14.87 50.50
N GLU A 108 -7.14 -15.13 50.99
CA GLU A 108 -5.93 -14.55 50.41
C GLU A 108 -5.66 -15.03 48.98
N LYS A 109 -5.83 -16.34 48.72
CA LYS A 109 -5.74 -16.92 47.37
C LYS A 109 -6.81 -16.37 46.44
N LEU A 110 -8.05 -16.22 46.93
CA LEU A 110 -9.13 -15.60 46.15
C LEU A 110 -8.82 -14.14 45.81
N ILE A 111 -8.32 -13.36 46.78
CA ILE A 111 -7.89 -11.97 46.55
C ILE A 111 -6.76 -11.94 45.52
N ALA A 112 -5.75 -12.80 45.62
CA ALA A 112 -4.67 -12.89 44.63
C ALA A 112 -5.20 -13.19 43.22
N ARG A 113 -6.12 -14.16 43.10
CA ARG A 113 -6.73 -14.56 41.83
C ARG A 113 -7.63 -13.48 41.22
N LEU A 114 -8.46 -12.82 42.02
CA LEU A 114 -9.30 -11.72 41.57
C LEU A 114 -8.48 -10.50 41.17
N THR A 115 -7.44 -10.18 41.93
CA THR A 115 -6.51 -9.10 41.59
C THR A 115 -5.81 -9.37 40.26
N HIS A 116 -5.35 -10.61 40.05
CA HIS A 116 -4.79 -11.06 38.78
C HIS A 116 -5.79 -10.91 37.63
N TYR A 117 -7.01 -11.40 37.80
CA TYR A 117 -8.06 -11.31 36.78
C TYR A 117 -8.38 -9.85 36.38
N VAL A 118 -8.52 -8.96 37.36
CA VAL A 118 -8.82 -7.53 37.13
C VAL A 118 -7.68 -6.84 36.39
N MET A 119 -6.42 -7.09 36.76
CA MET A 119 -5.26 -6.50 36.07
C MET A 119 -5.15 -6.97 34.63
N ASP A 120 -5.36 -8.26 34.37
CA ASP A 120 -5.33 -8.80 33.01
C ASP A 120 -6.42 -8.20 32.14
N HIS A 121 -7.64 -8.09 32.67
CA HIS A 121 -8.75 -7.49 31.95
C HIS A 121 -8.43 -6.04 31.56
N GLN A 122 -7.93 -5.24 32.50
CA GLN A 122 -7.57 -3.84 32.27
C GLN A 122 -6.38 -3.65 31.34
N ARG A 123 -5.42 -4.58 31.36
CA ARG A 123 -4.31 -4.57 30.39
C ARG A 123 -4.82 -4.86 28.99
N ILE A 124 -5.65 -5.90 28.80
CA ILE A 124 -6.22 -6.26 27.51
C ILE A 124 -7.09 -5.12 26.96
N GLU A 125 -7.91 -4.49 27.81
CA GLU A 125 -8.70 -3.32 27.41
C GLU A 125 -7.82 -2.14 26.97
N ARG A 126 -6.75 -1.83 27.72
CA ARG A 126 -5.79 -0.78 27.33
C ARG A 126 -5.09 -1.11 26.01
N GLU A 127 -4.55 -2.32 25.88
CA GLU A 127 -3.89 -2.78 24.65
C GLU A 127 -4.84 -2.71 23.45
N LEU A 128 -6.13 -3.06 23.64
CA LEU A 128 -7.15 -2.95 22.60
C LEU A 128 -7.40 -1.49 22.20
N VAL A 129 -7.53 -0.58 23.16
CA VAL A 129 -7.74 0.86 22.92
C VAL A 129 -6.51 1.47 22.24
N GLU A 130 -5.31 1.18 22.72
CA GLU A 130 -4.05 1.67 22.13
C GLU A 130 -3.88 1.18 20.70
N THR A 131 -4.12 -0.11 20.47
CA THR A 131 -4.06 -0.73 19.14
C THR A 131 -5.10 -0.12 18.21
N LYS A 132 -6.34 0.09 18.68
CA LYS A 132 -7.40 0.75 17.91
C LYS A 132 -7.00 2.18 17.54
N ASN A 133 -6.54 2.97 18.50
CA ASN A 133 -6.11 4.36 18.28
C ASN A 133 -4.94 4.42 17.30
N PHE A 134 -3.99 3.49 17.40
CA PHE A 134 -2.86 3.38 16.47
C PHE A 134 -3.32 3.13 15.03
N TYR A 135 -4.24 2.17 14.82
CA TYR A 135 -4.78 1.91 13.49
C TYR A 135 -5.64 3.05 12.96
N GLU A 136 -6.46 3.67 13.81
CA GLU A 136 -7.24 4.85 13.44
C GLU A 136 -6.31 5.99 13.00
N ASP A 137 -5.24 6.26 13.75
CA ASP A 137 -4.28 7.31 13.39
C ASP A 137 -3.61 7.01 12.04
N ILE A 138 -3.16 5.77 11.81
CA ILE A 138 -2.60 5.37 10.50
C ILE A 138 -3.59 5.67 9.38
N VAL A 139 -4.83 5.17 9.50
CA VAL A 139 -5.84 5.29 8.43
C VAL A 139 -6.26 6.74 8.20
N GLN A 140 -6.32 7.56 9.25
CA GLN A 140 -6.61 8.99 9.15
C GLN A 140 -5.48 9.78 8.47
N ASN A 141 -4.22 9.37 8.64
CA ASN A 141 -3.06 10.05 8.05
C ASN A 141 -2.70 9.56 6.63
N LEU A 142 -3.36 8.52 6.10
CA LEU A 142 -3.13 8.09 4.72
C LEU A 142 -3.42 9.21 3.72
N GLN A 143 -2.54 9.40 2.73
CA GLN A 143 -2.78 10.25 1.54
C GLN A 143 -3.67 9.55 0.50
N SER A 144 -4.69 8.85 0.99
CA SER A 144 -5.67 8.14 0.20
C SER A 144 -6.97 8.14 0.98
N GLY A 145 -8.07 8.37 0.28
CA GLY A 145 -9.41 8.24 0.82
C GLY A 145 -9.70 6.78 1.14
N VAL A 146 -10.27 6.50 2.30
CA VAL A 146 -10.73 5.16 2.68
C VAL A 146 -12.21 5.25 3.03
N LEU A 147 -13.03 4.47 2.34
CA LEU A 147 -14.44 4.23 2.67
C LEU A 147 -14.62 2.77 3.03
N VAL A 148 -15.46 2.49 4.02
CA VAL A 148 -15.88 1.12 4.33
C VAL A 148 -17.38 1.05 4.39
N MET A 149 -17.94 0.08 3.65
CA MET A 149 -19.36 -0.17 3.57
C MET A 149 -19.71 -1.47 4.27
N ASP A 150 -20.91 -1.51 4.85
CA ASP A 150 -21.48 -2.71 5.45
C ASP A 150 -22.10 -3.66 4.39
N LYS A 151 -22.72 -4.74 4.85
CA LYS A 151 -23.39 -5.75 4.00
C LYS A 151 -24.49 -5.16 3.12
N ASP A 152 -25.08 -4.04 3.52
CA ASP A 152 -26.17 -3.34 2.84
C ASP A 152 -25.65 -2.15 2.02
N ASP A 153 -24.34 -2.13 1.74
CA ASP A 153 -23.63 -1.12 0.95
C ASP A 153 -23.67 0.29 1.55
N ARG A 154 -23.92 0.42 2.87
CA ARG A 154 -23.92 1.70 3.58
C ARG A 154 -22.55 2.02 4.13
N ILE A 155 -22.07 3.23 3.88
CA ILE A 155 -20.80 3.71 4.39
C ILE A 155 -20.90 3.84 5.92
N TYR A 156 -20.07 3.12 6.67
CA TYR A 156 -19.98 3.26 8.13
C TYR A 156 -18.63 3.81 8.59
N PHE A 157 -17.66 3.91 7.69
CA PHE A 157 -16.38 4.53 7.94
C PHE A 157 -15.92 5.35 6.73
N ALA A 158 -15.40 6.54 6.99
CA ALA A 158 -14.74 7.39 6.02
C ALA A 158 -13.57 8.09 6.72
N ASN A 159 -12.35 8.02 6.16
CA ASN A 159 -11.22 8.76 6.72
C ASN A 159 -11.27 10.24 6.31
N ARG A 160 -10.55 11.10 7.05
CA ARG A 160 -10.52 12.54 6.80
C ARG A 160 -10.01 12.93 5.40
N PHE A 161 -9.18 12.09 4.78
CA PHE A 161 -8.62 12.38 3.46
C PHE A 161 -9.68 12.35 2.35
N ILE A 162 -10.82 11.68 2.57
CA ILE A 162 -11.96 11.73 1.63
C ILE A 162 -12.44 13.16 1.38
N ASN A 163 -12.37 14.06 2.37
CA ASN A 163 -12.77 15.46 2.19
C ASN A 163 -11.87 16.18 1.16
N VAL A 164 -10.59 15.81 1.09
CA VAL A 164 -9.65 16.40 0.11
C VAL A 164 -10.00 15.96 -1.31
N ILE A 165 -10.45 14.71 -1.49
CA ILE A 165 -10.75 14.14 -2.81
C ILE A 165 -12.17 14.52 -3.27
N MET A 166 -13.15 14.44 -2.38
CA MET A 166 -14.58 14.54 -2.72
C MET A 166 -15.20 15.90 -2.38
N GLY A 167 -14.50 16.75 -1.62
CA GLY A 167 -15.01 18.05 -1.19
C GLY A 167 -16.16 17.98 -0.16
N VAL A 168 -16.37 16.81 0.45
CA VAL A 168 -17.40 16.57 1.48
C VAL A 168 -16.79 15.92 2.70
N THR A 169 -17.26 16.33 3.87
CA THR A 169 -16.73 15.79 5.13
C THR A 169 -17.19 14.34 5.34
N PRO A 170 -16.38 13.51 6.04
CA PRO A 170 -16.73 12.13 6.34
C PRO A 170 -18.12 11.94 6.95
N GLU A 171 -18.53 12.86 7.84
CA GLU A 171 -19.79 12.78 8.57
C GLU A 171 -21.02 12.82 7.65
N LYS A 172 -20.93 13.55 6.52
CA LYS A 172 -22.00 13.60 5.51
C LYS A 172 -22.12 12.31 4.70
N LEU A 173 -21.08 11.48 4.70
CA LEU A 173 -21.06 10.22 3.96
C LEU A 173 -21.54 9.04 4.81
N LEU A 174 -21.51 9.15 6.13
CA LEU A 174 -21.94 8.07 7.02
C LEU A 174 -23.43 7.74 6.83
N GLY A 175 -23.73 6.44 6.73
CA GLY A 175 -25.07 5.89 6.50
C GLY A 175 -25.54 5.94 5.05
N VAL A 176 -24.84 6.66 4.17
CA VAL A 176 -25.19 6.78 2.75
C VAL A 176 -24.93 5.45 2.05
N ASN A 177 -25.89 4.98 1.27
CA ASN A 177 -25.75 3.77 0.48
C ASN A 177 -25.06 4.10 -0.84
N VAL A 178 -23.90 3.48 -1.10
CA VAL A 178 -23.07 3.78 -2.27
C VAL A 178 -23.76 3.50 -3.61
N LEU A 179 -24.77 2.64 -3.64
CA LEU A 179 -25.54 2.33 -4.85
C LEU A 179 -26.51 3.46 -5.24
N ILE A 180 -26.91 4.30 -4.29
CA ILE A 180 -27.89 5.38 -4.46
C ILE A 180 -27.37 6.72 -3.91
N VAL A 181 -26.05 6.92 -3.92
CA VAL A 181 -25.39 8.16 -3.46
C VAL A 181 -25.95 9.41 -4.15
N HIS A 182 -26.42 9.28 -5.39
CA HIS A 182 -27.02 10.38 -6.15
C HIS A 182 -28.23 11.02 -5.45
N ASP A 183 -28.96 10.26 -4.61
CA ASP A 183 -30.14 10.77 -3.89
C ASP A 183 -29.74 11.87 -2.89
N GLN A 184 -28.52 11.79 -2.34
CA GLN A 184 -27.98 12.76 -1.39
C GLN A 184 -26.98 13.72 -2.03
N PHE A 185 -26.33 13.30 -3.12
CA PHE A 185 -25.34 14.08 -3.86
C PHE A 185 -25.67 14.08 -5.36
N PRO A 186 -26.67 14.87 -5.82
CA PRO A 186 -27.15 14.83 -7.20
C PRO A 186 -26.12 15.27 -8.25
N THR A 187 -25.14 16.07 -7.84
CA THR A 187 -24.01 16.52 -8.68
C THR A 187 -22.97 15.43 -8.92
N MET A 188 -23.00 14.35 -8.14
CA MET A 188 -21.98 13.31 -8.21
C MET A 188 -22.25 12.36 -9.39
N GLU A 189 -21.31 12.27 -10.33
CA GLU A 189 -21.31 11.26 -11.38
C GLU A 189 -20.28 10.17 -11.04
N TYR A 190 -20.72 8.93 -10.86
CA TYR A 190 -19.84 7.84 -10.47
C TYR A 190 -20.21 6.51 -11.14
N GLY A 191 -20.88 6.58 -12.30
CA GLY A 191 -21.41 5.39 -12.99
C GLY A 191 -20.35 4.34 -13.35
N GLU A 192 -19.15 4.76 -13.77
CA GLU A 192 -18.03 3.85 -14.03
C GLU A 192 -17.53 3.16 -12.75
N PHE A 193 -17.41 3.92 -11.67
CA PHE A 193 -17.08 3.38 -10.35
C PHE A 193 -18.14 2.39 -9.89
N LEU A 194 -19.44 2.72 -10.01
CA LEU A 194 -20.55 1.86 -9.60
C LEU A 194 -20.57 0.54 -10.37
N LYS A 195 -20.34 0.56 -11.69
CA LYS A 195 -20.22 -0.65 -12.51
C LYS A 195 -19.10 -1.55 -12.00
N THR A 196 -17.95 -0.95 -11.70
CA THR A 196 -16.77 -1.65 -11.17
C THR A 196 -17.06 -2.21 -9.78
N TYR A 197 -17.69 -1.43 -8.90
CA TYR A 197 -18.13 -1.83 -7.56
C TYR A 197 -19.03 -3.07 -7.59
N VAL A 198 -20.10 -3.04 -8.40
CA VAL A 198 -21.05 -4.17 -8.51
C VAL A 198 -20.37 -5.40 -9.09
N LYS A 199 -19.47 -5.24 -10.08
CA LYS A 199 -18.68 -6.36 -10.64
C LYS A 199 -17.81 -7.00 -9.56
N THR A 200 -17.10 -6.20 -8.76
CA THR A 200 -16.25 -6.68 -7.67
C THR A 200 -17.05 -7.34 -6.56
N LYS A 201 -18.21 -6.77 -6.18
CA LYS A 201 -19.14 -7.37 -5.22
C LYS A 201 -19.60 -8.76 -5.66
N LYS A 202 -19.90 -8.94 -6.96
CA LYS A 202 -20.29 -10.26 -7.51
C LYS A 202 -19.12 -11.25 -7.57
N SER A 203 -17.91 -10.78 -7.90
CA SER A 203 -16.74 -11.65 -8.01
C SER A 203 -16.20 -12.10 -6.66
N MET A 204 -16.49 -11.34 -5.59
CA MET A 204 -15.98 -11.58 -4.23
C MET A 204 -14.44 -11.64 -4.16
N LYS A 205 -13.76 -10.99 -5.11
CA LYS A 205 -12.29 -10.92 -5.18
C LYS A 205 -11.84 -9.45 -5.18
N PRO A 206 -10.72 -9.12 -4.51
CA PRO A 206 -10.16 -7.78 -4.59
C PRO A 206 -9.90 -7.35 -6.03
N PHE A 207 -10.19 -6.09 -6.34
CA PHE A 207 -9.99 -5.52 -7.67
C PHE A 207 -9.33 -4.15 -7.57
N PHE A 208 -8.25 -3.96 -8.33
CA PHE A 208 -7.62 -2.66 -8.53
C PHE A 208 -8.26 -1.97 -9.72
N TYR A 209 -8.72 -0.75 -9.51
CA TYR A 209 -9.24 0.12 -10.57
C TYR A 209 -8.30 1.29 -10.79
N GLU A 210 -8.23 1.76 -12.03
CA GLU A 210 -7.34 2.84 -12.45
C GLU A 210 -8.08 3.75 -13.43
N ASN A 211 -7.82 5.05 -13.36
CA ASN A 211 -8.34 6.08 -14.25
C ASN A 211 -9.87 6.11 -14.39
N ILE A 212 -10.61 5.79 -13.32
CA ILE A 212 -12.07 5.90 -13.34
C ILE A 212 -12.46 7.38 -13.27
N ARG A 213 -13.23 7.86 -14.26
CA ARG A 213 -13.76 9.22 -14.25
C ARG A 213 -14.91 9.33 -13.26
N VAL A 214 -14.87 10.37 -12.43
CA VAL A 214 -15.99 10.78 -11.58
C VAL A 214 -16.19 12.29 -11.65
N VAL A 215 -17.41 12.72 -11.31
CA VAL A 215 -17.68 14.10 -10.88
C VAL A 215 -17.96 14.04 -9.39
N THR A 216 -17.19 14.78 -8.61
CA THR A 216 -17.32 14.83 -7.15
C THR A 216 -18.62 15.52 -6.72
N PRO A 217 -19.08 15.37 -5.47
CA PRO A 217 -20.23 16.11 -4.95
C PRO A 217 -20.15 17.64 -5.09
N VAL A 218 -18.95 18.22 -5.18
CA VAL A 218 -18.76 19.66 -5.40
C VAL A 218 -18.71 20.05 -6.88
N GLY A 219 -18.96 19.10 -7.80
CA GLY A 219 -19.00 19.34 -9.25
C GLY A 219 -17.65 19.33 -9.94
N GLN A 220 -16.57 18.94 -9.25
CA GLN A 220 -15.23 18.84 -9.83
C GLN A 220 -15.04 17.48 -10.50
N GLU A 221 -14.54 17.47 -11.74
CA GLU A 221 -14.09 16.26 -12.42
C GLU A 221 -12.80 15.73 -11.80
N ALA A 222 -12.73 14.42 -11.57
CA ALA A 222 -11.55 13.74 -11.07
C ALA A 222 -11.38 12.37 -11.72
N TYR A 223 -10.13 11.92 -11.81
CA TYR A 223 -9.78 10.55 -12.17
C TYR A 223 -9.26 9.83 -10.94
N LEU A 224 -9.85 8.66 -10.63
CA LEU A 224 -9.59 7.94 -9.40
C LEU A 224 -8.94 6.57 -9.65
N ASP A 225 -7.97 6.25 -8.81
CA ASP A 225 -7.34 4.94 -8.70
C ASP A 225 -7.58 4.36 -7.31
N GLY A 226 -7.61 3.04 -7.19
CA GLY A 226 -7.67 2.41 -5.88
C GLY A 226 -8.07 0.95 -5.89
N TRP A 227 -8.38 0.46 -4.69
CA TRP A 227 -8.77 -0.92 -4.47
C TRP A 227 -10.20 -1.01 -3.99
N LEU A 228 -10.90 -2.02 -4.49
CA LEU A 228 -12.16 -2.52 -3.97
C LEU A 228 -11.89 -3.87 -3.33
N ILE A 229 -12.07 -3.97 -2.01
CA ILE A 229 -11.72 -5.15 -1.21
C ILE A 229 -12.99 -5.67 -0.52
N PRO A 230 -13.63 -6.73 -1.04
CA PRO A 230 -14.86 -7.25 -0.44
C PRO A 230 -14.56 -7.99 0.86
N HIS A 231 -15.39 -7.78 1.88
CA HIS A 231 -15.35 -8.51 3.13
C HIS A 231 -16.25 -9.73 3.04
N ILE A 232 -15.72 -10.89 3.38
CA ILE A 232 -16.46 -12.16 3.36
C ILE A 232 -16.64 -12.64 4.79
N LYS A 233 -17.89 -12.94 5.18
CA LYS A 233 -18.20 -13.59 6.46
C LYS A 233 -19.10 -14.78 6.20
N ASN A 234 -18.71 -15.96 6.68
CA ASN A 234 -19.44 -17.22 6.44
C ASN A 234 -19.75 -17.49 4.96
N GLY A 235 -18.80 -17.18 4.06
CA GLY A 235 -18.97 -17.36 2.61
C GLY A 235 -19.88 -16.32 1.93
N ALA A 236 -20.48 -15.39 2.68
CA ALA A 236 -21.36 -14.36 2.16
C ALA A 236 -20.68 -12.97 2.16
N TYR A 237 -21.17 -12.08 1.30
CA TYR A 237 -20.81 -10.67 1.28
C TYR A 237 -21.17 -10.00 2.60
N ASN A 238 -20.19 -9.31 3.20
CA ASN A 238 -20.31 -8.64 4.48
C ASN A 238 -19.79 -7.19 4.43
N GLY A 239 -19.71 -6.60 3.23
CA GLY A 239 -19.25 -5.23 3.02
C GLY A 239 -18.05 -5.12 2.11
N MET A 240 -17.51 -3.90 1.98
CA MET A 240 -16.39 -3.60 1.09
C MET A 240 -15.56 -2.44 1.66
N THR A 241 -14.23 -2.57 1.63
CA THR A 241 -13.31 -1.43 1.76
C THR A 241 -13.00 -0.88 0.37
N CYS A 242 -13.14 0.43 0.21
CA CYS A 242 -12.67 1.16 -0.96
C CYS A 242 -11.51 2.06 -0.56
N THR A 243 -10.38 1.94 -1.26
CA THR A 243 -9.36 2.99 -1.25
C THR A 243 -9.54 3.88 -2.47
N ILE A 244 -9.23 5.16 -2.32
CA ILE A 244 -9.44 6.18 -3.34
C ILE A 244 -8.20 7.08 -3.38
N ARG A 245 -7.59 7.21 -4.54
CA ARG A 245 -6.49 8.13 -4.79
C ARG A 245 -6.87 9.00 -5.98
N ASP A 246 -6.68 10.31 -5.81
CA ASP A 246 -6.79 11.25 -6.91
C ASP A 246 -5.58 11.08 -7.85
N ALA A 247 -5.87 10.69 -9.10
CA ALA A 247 -4.93 10.49 -10.18
C ALA A 247 -5.11 11.52 -11.31
N THR A 248 -5.95 12.54 -11.12
CA THR A 248 -6.32 13.55 -12.13
C THR A 248 -5.09 14.18 -12.76
N ARG A 249 -4.13 14.63 -11.96
CA ARG A 249 -2.87 15.21 -12.46
C ARG A 249 -2.08 14.25 -13.35
N SER A 250 -2.02 12.97 -12.96
CA SER A 250 -1.30 11.93 -13.73
C SER A 250 -2.01 11.64 -15.06
N HIS A 251 -3.34 11.56 -15.00
CA HIS A 251 -4.20 11.40 -16.17
C HIS A 251 -4.03 12.55 -17.15
N ASP A 252 -4.18 13.79 -16.69
CA ASP A 252 -4.09 15.00 -17.51
C ASP A 252 -2.71 15.14 -18.14
N LEU A 253 -1.63 14.91 -17.39
CA LEU A 253 -0.28 14.95 -17.92
C LEU A 253 -0.07 13.89 -19.01
N SER A 254 -0.55 12.66 -18.78
CA SER A 254 -0.47 11.57 -19.76
C SER A 254 -1.26 11.91 -21.03
N LYS A 255 -2.44 12.51 -20.88
CA LYS A 255 -3.28 12.98 -21.98
C LYS A 255 -2.61 14.12 -22.77
N LEU A 256 -2.03 15.11 -22.08
CA LEU A 256 -1.30 16.21 -22.69
C LEU A 256 -0.08 15.72 -23.49
N LEU A 257 0.69 14.77 -22.94
CA LEU A 257 1.82 14.16 -23.65
C LEU A 257 1.35 13.42 -24.90
N LYS A 258 0.29 12.60 -24.80
CA LYS A 258 -0.31 11.92 -25.94
C LYS A 258 -0.77 12.88 -27.03
N LEU A 259 -1.51 13.93 -26.66
CA LEU A 259 -1.97 14.95 -27.59
C LEU A 259 -0.80 15.69 -28.24
N SER A 260 0.25 15.99 -27.48
CA SER A 260 1.45 16.65 -28.01
C SER A 260 2.12 15.77 -29.08
N LEU A 261 2.28 14.47 -28.81
CA LEU A 261 2.82 13.51 -29.78
C LEU A 261 1.94 13.37 -31.03
N ASP A 262 0.61 13.44 -30.88
CA ASP A 262 -0.34 13.42 -31.99
C ASP A 262 -0.31 14.68 -32.88
N HIS A 263 0.17 15.82 -32.36
CA HIS A 263 0.34 17.06 -33.13
C HIS A 263 1.67 17.16 -33.89
N ILE A 264 2.62 16.25 -33.64
CA ILE A 264 3.89 16.22 -34.36
C ILE A 264 3.60 15.91 -35.85
N PRO A 265 4.20 16.67 -36.81
CA PRO A 265 3.83 16.58 -38.22
C PRO A 265 4.35 15.33 -38.95
N TYR A 266 5.02 14.42 -38.24
CA TYR A 266 5.56 13.17 -38.78
C TYR A 266 5.18 11.98 -37.90
N ALA A 267 5.32 10.78 -38.44
CA ALA A 267 4.93 9.55 -37.77
C ALA A 267 5.92 9.18 -36.67
N ILE A 268 5.40 8.84 -35.49
CA ILE A 268 6.18 8.41 -34.31
C ILE A 268 5.64 7.09 -33.77
N SER A 269 6.56 6.19 -33.40
CA SER A 269 6.31 5.06 -32.52
C SER A 269 7.29 5.09 -31.34
N ILE A 270 6.84 4.69 -30.16
CA ILE A 270 7.67 4.54 -28.96
C ILE A 270 7.44 3.14 -28.42
N THR A 271 8.52 2.40 -28.16
CA THR A 271 8.46 1.04 -27.63
C THR A 271 9.15 0.97 -26.29
N LYS A 272 8.50 0.39 -25.28
CA LYS A 272 9.14 0.17 -23.98
C LYS A 272 10.00 -1.09 -24.01
N GLN A 273 11.18 -1.00 -23.41
CA GLN A 273 12.01 -2.17 -23.14
C GLN A 273 11.65 -2.77 -21.78
N PHE A 274 11.45 -4.10 -21.72
CA PHE A 274 11.12 -4.80 -20.46
C PHE A 274 12.35 -5.48 -19.87
N GLU A 275 13.18 -6.12 -20.70
CA GLU A 275 14.48 -6.70 -20.31
C GLU A 275 15.56 -6.30 -21.32
N ALA A 276 16.85 -6.54 -21.00
CA ALA A 276 17.95 -6.25 -21.92
C ALA A 276 17.71 -6.92 -23.29
N LYS A 277 17.59 -6.11 -24.35
CA LYS A 277 17.28 -6.56 -25.73
C LYS A 277 15.92 -7.27 -25.90
N ASN A 278 15.01 -7.14 -24.94
CA ASN A 278 13.64 -7.66 -24.99
C ASN A 278 12.63 -6.50 -24.94
N TYR A 279 12.04 -6.19 -26.08
CA TYR A 279 11.10 -5.08 -26.26
C TYR A 279 9.68 -5.64 -26.17
N GLY A 280 9.11 -5.64 -24.96
CA GLY A 280 7.75 -6.16 -24.74
C GLY A 280 6.68 -5.30 -25.41
N GLY A 281 5.52 -5.91 -25.66
CA GLY A 281 4.42 -5.38 -26.47
C GLY A 281 3.72 -4.10 -25.99
N THR A 282 4.28 -3.34 -25.05
CA THR A 282 3.80 -1.99 -24.76
C THR A 282 4.49 -1.00 -25.70
N TYR A 283 3.74 -0.54 -26.70
CA TYR A 283 4.18 0.49 -27.62
C TYR A 283 3.10 1.59 -27.74
N PHE A 284 3.55 2.79 -28.09
CA PHE A 284 2.71 3.93 -28.39
C PHE A 284 2.95 4.32 -29.85
N THR A 285 1.90 4.71 -30.56
CA THR A 285 2.05 5.40 -31.85
C THR A 285 1.27 6.68 -31.85
N ASN A 286 1.77 7.68 -32.58
CA ASN A 286 1.01 8.91 -32.78
C ASN A 286 0.01 8.77 -33.95
N LYS A 287 -0.85 9.78 -34.10
CA LYS A 287 -1.86 9.86 -35.17
C LYS A 287 -1.24 9.70 -36.55
N LYS A 288 -0.10 10.36 -36.82
CA LYS A 288 0.57 10.30 -38.12
C LYS A 288 1.07 8.91 -38.47
N MET A 289 1.58 8.15 -37.50
CA MET A 289 2.01 6.77 -37.71
C MET A 289 0.83 5.86 -38.06
N ARG A 290 -0.29 5.99 -37.33
CA ARG A 290 -1.52 5.24 -37.66
C ARG A 290 -2.06 5.59 -39.05
N GLN A 291 -2.03 6.86 -39.43
CA GLN A 291 -2.47 7.33 -40.75
C GLN A 291 -1.59 6.82 -41.88
N LEU A 292 -0.27 6.83 -41.68
CA LEU A 292 0.68 6.43 -42.72
C LEU A 292 0.54 4.95 -43.06
N PHE A 293 0.31 4.10 -42.05
CA PHE A 293 0.26 2.64 -42.21
C PHE A 293 -1.15 2.06 -42.10
N ASP A 294 -2.19 2.84 -42.42
CA ASP A 294 -3.60 2.40 -42.47
C ASP A 294 -4.11 1.69 -41.20
N GLN A 295 -3.68 2.18 -40.04
CA GLN A 295 -3.97 1.61 -38.72
C GLN A 295 -4.81 2.53 -37.82
N GLU A 296 -5.52 3.52 -38.38
CA GLU A 296 -6.37 4.45 -37.60
C GLU A 296 -7.46 3.74 -36.78
N ASN A 297 -8.04 2.68 -37.33
CA ASN A 297 -9.11 1.91 -36.71
C ASN A 297 -8.62 0.67 -35.95
N THR A 298 -7.30 0.50 -35.78
CA THR A 298 -6.75 -0.64 -35.05
C THR A 298 -6.86 -0.40 -33.55
N GLU A 299 -7.51 -1.33 -32.84
CA GLU A 299 -7.50 -1.36 -31.39
C GLU A 299 -6.07 -1.62 -30.89
N GLN A 300 -5.47 -0.61 -30.25
CA GLN A 300 -4.08 -0.68 -29.78
C GLN A 300 -3.96 -1.44 -28.46
N ALA A 301 -5.06 -1.55 -27.71
CA ALA A 301 -5.07 -2.24 -26.44
C ALA A 301 -4.85 -3.75 -26.64
N GLY A 302 -3.70 -4.25 -26.19
CA GLY A 302 -3.34 -5.67 -26.27
C GLY A 302 -2.64 -6.11 -27.55
N MET A 303 -2.43 -5.21 -28.51
CA MET A 303 -1.65 -5.49 -29.72
C MET A 303 -0.16 -5.56 -29.38
N THR A 304 0.58 -6.52 -29.94
CA THR A 304 2.05 -6.59 -29.75
C THR A 304 2.79 -5.72 -30.75
N ILE A 305 4.08 -5.48 -30.50
CA ILE A 305 4.90 -4.71 -31.45
C ILE A 305 5.13 -5.48 -32.75
N GLU A 306 5.26 -6.81 -32.68
CA GLU A 306 5.42 -7.68 -33.84
C GLU A 306 4.19 -7.61 -34.74
N GLU A 307 2.99 -7.66 -34.15
CA GLU A 307 1.73 -7.49 -34.87
C GLU A 307 1.65 -6.11 -35.54
N PHE A 308 2.09 -5.06 -34.83
CA PHE A 308 2.09 -3.70 -35.35
C PHE A 308 3.04 -3.56 -36.55
N LEU A 309 4.26 -4.08 -36.43
CA LEU A 309 5.26 -4.05 -37.49
C LEU A 309 4.81 -4.89 -38.69
N ALA A 310 4.20 -6.06 -38.48
CA ALA A 310 3.65 -6.89 -39.54
C ALA A 310 2.56 -6.16 -40.35
N LYS A 311 1.76 -5.30 -39.71
CA LYS A 311 0.83 -4.41 -40.43
C LYS A 311 1.55 -3.32 -41.20
N CYS A 312 2.57 -2.67 -40.62
CA CYS A 312 3.34 -1.64 -41.32
C CYS A 312 4.01 -2.20 -42.59
N GLU A 313 4.51 -3.43 -42.52
CA GLU A 313 5.19 -4.11 -43.62
C GLU A 313 4.34 -4.20 -44.90
N GLN A 314 3.01 -4.29 -44.76
CA GLN A 314 2.09 -4.38 -45.90
C GLN A 314 2.12 -3.13 -46.79
N SER A 315 2.52 -1.99 -46.21
CA SER A 315 2.63 -0.71 -46.91
C SER A 315 4.06 -0.36 -47.33
N ILE A 316 5.03 -1.25 -47.10
CA ILE A 316 6.45 -1.05 -47.43
C ILE A 316 6.86 -1.92 -48.62
N VAL A 317 7.41 -1.29 -49.66
CA VAL A 317 7.84 -1.95 -50.90
C VAL A 317 9.17 -2.68 -50.70
N ASN A 318 10.20 -2.02 -50.15
CA ASN A 318 11.50 -2.62 -49.84
C ASN A 318 11.51 -3.30 -48.46
N LYS A 319 10.49 -4.13 -48.18
CA LYS A 319 10.26 -4.73 -46.87
C LYS A 319 11.39 -5.64 -46.36
N ASP A 320 12.14 -6.30 -47.24
CA ASP A 320 13.22 -7.19 -46.82
C ASP A 320 14.43 -6.41 -46.25
N GLU A 321 14.79 -5.28 -46.87
CA GLU A 321 15.77 -4.34 -46.34
C GLU A 321 15.30 -3.75 -45.00
N TRP A 322 14.01 -3.40 -44.92
CA TRP A 322 13.41 -2.87 -43.70
C TRP A 322 13.42 -3.87 -42.54
N ARG A 323 13.16 -5.15 -42.79
CA ARG A 323 13.24 -6.22 -41.76
C ARG A 323 14.65 -6.39 -41.21
N LEU A 324 15.66 -6.42 -42.11
CA LEU A 324 17.06 -6.54 -41.70
C LEU A 324 17.47 -5.33 -40.86
N PHE A 325 17.11 -4.12 -41.30
CA PHE A 325 17.36 -2.89 -40.56
C PHE A 325 16.72 -2.90 -39.16
N LEU A 326 15.47 -3.36 -39.03
CA LEU A 326 14.82 -3.45 -37.72
C LEU A 326 15.55 -4.42 -36.79
N LEU A 327 15.97 -5.59 -37.29
CA LEU A 327 16.71 -6.57 -36.50
C LEU A 327 18.04 -6.00 -36.00
N ASP A 328 18.78 -5.32 -36.88
CA ASP A 328 20.05 -4.67 -36.54
C ASP A 328 19.82 -3.54 -35.53
N CYS A 329 18.81 -2.70 -35.76
CA CYS A 329 18.42 -1.68 -34.82
C CYS A 329 18.20 -2.30 -33.45
N TYR A 330 17.36 -3.33 -33.30
CA TYR A 330 17.00 -3.85 -31.96
C TYR A 330 18.19 -4.45 -31.19
N THR A 331 19.26 -4.80 -31.90
CA THR A 331 20.50 -5.33 -31.30
C THR A 331 21.57 -4.26 -31.06
N ALA A 332 21.50 -3.11 -31.76
CA ALA A 332 22.45 -2.01 -31.68
C ALA A 332 21.94 -0.83 -30.83
N ASP A 333 22.76 -0.33 -29.90
CA ASP A 333 22.44 0.80 -29.01
C ASP A 333 22.62 2.18 -29.67
N GLN A 334 22.63 2.25 -31.00
CA GLN A 334 22.89 3.48 -31.76
C GLN A 334 21.68 3.94 -32.55
N ARG A 335 21.67 5.24 -32.87
CA ARG A 335 20.72 5.83 -33.80
C ARG A 335 21.08 5.41 -35.22
N ASP A 336 20.10 4.91 -35.96
CA ASP A 336 20.27 4.54 -37.36
C ASP A 336 19.03 4.89 -38.19
N SER A 337 19.15 4.88 -39.51
CA SER A 337 18.03 5.17 -40.41
C SER A 337 18.06 4.42 -41.73
N LEU A 338 16.88 4.08 -42.24
CA LEU A 338 16.67 3.46 -43.55
C LEU A 338 15.70 4.30 -44.40
N GLU A 339 15.98 4.39 -45.70
CA GLU A 339 15.01 4.86 -46.68
C GLU A 339 14.00 3.75 -46.99
N ILE A 340 12.72 4.01 -46.74
CA ILE A 340 11.63 3.11 -47.08
C ILE A 340 10.81 3.68 -48.24
N GLN A 341 10.43 2.79 -49.15
CA GLN A 341 9.52 3.07 -50.24
C GLN A 341 8.12 2.63 -49.83
N HIS A 342 7.16 3.55 -49.83
CA HIS A 342 5.79 3.24 -49.45
C HIS A 342 4.93 2.89 -50.66
N VAL A 343 3.92 2.04 -50.48
CA VAL A 343 2.95 1.67 -51.54
C VAL A 343 2.15 2.85 -52.09
N ASN A 344 2.22 4.03 -51.46
CA ASN A 344 1.59 5.26 -51.95
C ASN A 344 2.48 6.04 -52.93
N GLY A 345 3.64 5.48 -53.30
CA GLY A 345 4.60 6.06 -54.24
C GLY A 345 5.58 7.08 -53.64
N ARG A 346 5.46 7.41 -52.34
CA ARG A 346 6.36 8.35 -51.66
C ARG A 346 7.49 7.63 -50.93
N GLN A 347 8.58 8.34 -50.70
CA GLN A 347 9.73 7.88 -49.94
C GLN A 347 9.74 8.50 -48.55
N TYR A 348 10.08 7.69 -47.54
CA TYR A 348 10.18 8.11 -46.17
C TYR A 348 11.50 7.65 -45.58
N ARG A 349 12.06 8.45 -44.67
CA ARG A 349 13.17 8.03 -43.83
C ARG A 349 12.62 7.48 -42.52
N TRP A 350 12.88 6.20 -42.29
CA TRP A 350 12.64 5.54 -41.02
C TRP A 350 13.87 5.69 -40.13
N ILE A 351 13.74 6.38 -39.00
CA ILE A 351 14.82 6.64 -38.05
C ILE A 351 14.48 5.88 -36.78
N CYS A 352 15.44 5.11 -36.24
CA CYS A 352 15.31 4.43 -34.97
C CYS A 352 16.39 4.93 -34.01
N GLU A 353 16.01 5.27 -32.78
CA GLU A 353 16.90 5.79 -31.76
C GLU A 353 16.58 5.18 -30.39
N ASN A 354 17.62 5.00 -29.57
CA ASN A 354 17.48 4.47 -28.22
C ASN A 354 16.98 5.56 -27.25
N LEU A 355 15.98 5.24 -26.42
CA LEU A 355 15.52 6.12 -25.35
C LEU A 355 16.27 5.78 -24.07
N LEU A 356 17.21 6.66 -23.70
CA LEU A 356 18.03 6.52 -22.51
C LEU A 356 17.46 7.36 -21.35
N ASP A 357 17.61 6.86 -20.13
CA ASP A 357 17.43 7.69 -18.94
C ASP A 357 18.65 8.58 -18.66
N ARG A 358 18.60 9.32 -17.55
CA ARG A 358 19.66 10.26 -17.16
C ARG A 358 21.00 9.59 -16.88
N ASP A 359 21.00 8.29 -16.56
CA ASP A 359 22.20 7.51 -16.27
C ASP A 359 22.72 6.77 -17.52
N GLY A 360 22.11 7.01 -18.69
CA GLY A 360 22.46 6.37 -19.95
C GLY A 360 21.90 4.94 -20.09
N LYS A 361 20.99 4.51 -19.21
CA LYS A 361 20.36 3.20 -19.28
C LYS A 361 19.21 3.22 -20.27
N SER A 362 19.14 2.20 -21.13
CA SER A 362 18.07 2.01 -22.10
C SER A 362 16.72 1.72 -21.43
N TRP A 363 15.69 2.49 -21.81
CA TRP A 363 14.30 2.35 -21.37
C TRP A 363 13.35 1.89 -22.49
N GLY A 364 13.79 1.96 -23.73
CA GLY A 364 12.94 1.76 -24.88
C GLY A 364 13.51 2.40 -26.12
N ARG A 365 12.70 2.56 -27.15
CA ARG A 365 13.13 3.17 -28.41
C ARG A 365 12.09 4.11 -28.94
N ILE A 366 12.55 5.10 -29.69
CA ILE A 366 11.70 5.98 -30.47
C ILE A 366 12.01 5.77 -31.94
N THR A 367 10.95 5.65 -32.71
CA THR A 367 10.99 5.53 -34.16
C THR A 367 10.28 6.72 -34.76
N GLU A 368 10.93 7.38 -35.70
CA GLU A 368 10.35 8.48 -36.47
C GLU A 368 10.31 8.11 -37.95
N VAL A 369 9.19 8.36 -38.63
CA VAL A 369 9.07 8.17 -40.08
C VAL A 369 8.73 9.50 -40.71
N ARG A 370 9.69 10.05 -41.46
CA ARG A 370 9.63 11.39 -42.03
C ARG A 370 9.60 11.32 -43.55
N GLU A 371 8.65 12.01 -44.18
CA GLU A 371 8.60 12.09 -45.64
C GLU A 371 9.86 12.78 -46.18
N MET A 372 10.43 12.21 -47.24
CA MET A 372 11.56 12.79 -47.91
C MET A 372 11.06 13.69 -49.05
N ASN A 373 11.25 14.99 -48.89
CA ASN A 373 11.03 15.91 -49.99
C ASN A 373 12.03 15.57 -51.11
N GLU A 374 11.55 15.42 -52.35
CA GLU A 374 12.42 15.41 -53.52
C GLU A 374 13.34 16.62 -53.42
N SER A 375 14.65 16.39 -53.30
CA SER A 375 15.58 17.50 -53.22
C SER A 375 15.38 18.37 -54.46
N ARG A 376 15.13 19.67 -54.26
CA ARG A 376 15.14 20.67 -55.34
C ARG A 376 16.49 20.71 -56.10
N SER A 377 17.49 19.89 -55.73
CA SER A 377 18.81 19.88 -56.35
C SER A 377 18.85 19.20 -57.72
N ASN A 378 17.96 18.23 -58.03
CA ASN A 378 18.02 17.53 -59.32
C ASN A 378 17.35 18.26 -60.50
N LYS A 379 16.38 19.15 -60.27
CA LYS A 379 15.79 19.95 -61.36
C LYS A 379 16.68 21.09 -61.87
N SER A 380 17.76 21.43 -61.16
CA SER A 380 18.72 22.46 -61.59
C SER A 380 19.87 21.91 -62.45
N ARG A 381 20.22 20.62 -62.29
CA ARG A 381 21.27 19.98 -63.10
C ARG A 381 20.79 19.57 -64.49
N GLU A 382 19.54 19.16 -64.65
CA GLU A 382 19.01 18.80 -65.98
C GLU A 382 18.70 20.02 -66.87
N LYS A 383 18.36 21.18 -66.30
CA LYS A 383 18.19 22.41 -67.11
C LYS A 383 19.51 23.01 -67.60
N THR A 384 20.64 22.69 -66.96
CA THR A 384 21.95 23.17 -67.39
C THR A 384 22.60 22.23 -68.41
N ALA A 385 22.24 20.94 -68.41
CA ALA A 385 22.73 19.96 -69.38
C ALA A 385 21.96 19.99 -70.73
N ALA A 386 20.74 20.52 -70.76
CA ALA A 386 19.96 20.70 -71.99
C ALA A 386 20.19 22.06 -72.70
N SER A 387 21.18 22.85 -72.25
CA SER A 387 21.51 24.17 -72.82
C SER A 387 23.00 24.32 -73.20
N ARG A 388 23.70 23.21 -73.45
CA ARG A 388 25.04 23.21 -74.02
C ARG A 388 25.11 22.39 -75.29
#